data_AF-A0A0C1S238-F1
#
_entry.id   AF-A0A0C1S238-F1
#
_cell.length_a   1.000
_cell.length_b   1.000
_cell.length_c   1.000
_cell.angle_alpha   90.00
_cell.angle_beta   90.00
_cell.angle_gamma   90.00
#
_symmetry.space_group_name_H-M   'P 1'
#
loop_
_entity.id
_entity.type
_entity.pdbx_description
1 polymer ?
#
loop_
_entity_poly.entity_id
_entity_poly.type
_entity_poly.pdbx_seq_one_letter_code
_entity_poly.pdbx_strand_id
1 'polypeptide(L)'
;MQILVEVPTNLPDAAQCTPQQFMQEAKLAMAIKLYEMKRLSSGMAASLVGMSRVQFLGELHLYGVPVIDLDETELAEDFNNA
;
A
#
# COMPACT_ATOMS: atom_id res chain seq x y z
N MET A 1 -6.33 8.99 -16.36
CA MET A 1 -5.06 9.75 -16.26
C MET A 1 -3.91 8.75 -16.31
N GLN A 2 -2.77 9.10 -16.91
CA GLN A 2 -1.58 8.26 -16.97
C GLN A 2 -0.42 8.95 -16.23
N ILE A 3 0.42 8.16 -15.56
CA ILE A 3 1.68 8.61 -14.95
C ILE A 3 2.80 7.87 -15.65
N LEU A 4 3.76 8.59 -16.21
CA LEU A 4 4.97 8.02 -16.81
C LEU A 4 6.14 8.20 -15.83
N VAL A 5 6.85 7.11 -15.56
CA VAL A 5 8.04 7.12 -14.69
C VAL A 5 9.18 6.52 -15.50
N GLU A 6 10.27 7.28 -15.64
CA GLU A 6 11.50 6.74 -16.23
C GLU A 6 12.22 5.90 -15.18
N VAL A 7 12.33 4.60 -15.45
CA VAL A 7 12.98 3.63 -14.56
C VAL A 7 14.26 3.14 -15.24
N PRO A 8 15.44 3.30 -14.61
CA PRO A 8 16.68 2.71 -15.12
C PRO A 8 16.54 1.20 -15.32
N THR A 9 17.05 0.68 -16.44
CA THR A 9 16.83 -0.72 -16.85
C THR A 9 17.41 -1.75 -15.89
N ASN A 10 18.36 -1.37 -15.05
CA ASN A 10 18.99 -2.23 -14.06
C ASN A 10 18.19 -2.35 -12.75
N LEU A 11 17.14 -1.54 -12.52
CA LEU A 11 16.39 -1.59 -11.27
C LEU A 11 15.53 -2.85 -11.10
N PRO A 12 14.79 -3.34 -12.12
CA PRO A 12 14.09 -4.63 -12.01
C PRO A 12 15.04 -5.77 -11.66
N ASP A 13 16.22 -5.80 -12.29
CA ASP A 13 17.26 -6.80 -12.01
C ASP A 13 17.78 -6.68 -10.55
N ALA A 14 18.06 -5.46 -10.09
CA ALA A 14 18.47 -5.20 -8.71
C ALA A 14 17.40 -5.59 -7.68
N ALA A 15 16.12 -5.45 -8.06
CA ALA A 15 14.96 -5.90 -7.27
C ALA A 15 14.65 -7.39 -7.46
N GLN A 16 15.45 -8.12 -8.26
CA GLN A 16 15.30 -9.55 -8.52
C GLN A 16 13.91 -9.93 -9.06
N CYS A 17 13.34 -9.08 -9.91
CA CYS A 17 12.00 -9.27 -10.47
C CYS A 17 11.98 -8.96 -11.97
N THR A 18 10.94 -9.42 -12.65
CA THR A 18 10.70 -9.04 -14.05
C THR A 18 10.23 -7.58 -14.15
N PRO A 19 10.43 -6.90 -15.28
CA PRO A 19 9.90 -5.54 -15.48
C PRO A 19 8.40 -5.41 -15.20
N GLN A 20 7.61 -6.43 -15.54
CA GLN A 20 6.17 -6.47 -15.28
C GLN A 20 5.86 -6.53 -13.77
N GLN A 21 6.59 -7.35 -13.03
CA GLN A 21 6.47 -7.41 -11.57
C GLN A 21 6.87 -6.08 -10.94
N PHE A 22 7.99 -5.49 -11.37
CA PHE A 22 8.45 -4.18 -10.89
C PHE A 22 7.39 -3.09 -11.05
N MET A 23 6.74 -3.02 -12.22
CA MET A 23 5.67 -2.05 -12.46
C MET A 23 4.46 -2.27 -11.54
N GLN A 24 4.08 -3.54 -11.31
CA GLN A 24 2.97 -3.89 -10.44
C GLN A 24 3.28 -3.57 -8.98
N GLU A 25 4.48 -3.91 -8.51
CA GLU A 25 4.97 -3.60 -7.16
C GLU A 25 5.09 -2.09 -6.94
N ALA A 26 5.63 -1.35 -7.91
CA ALA A 26 5.72 0.12 -7.82
C ALA A 26 4.33 0.77 -7.74
N LYS A 27 3.37 0.28 -8.52
CA LYS A 27 1.98 0.77 -8.48
C LYS A 27 1.33 0.48 -7.12
N LEU A 28 1.55 -0.71 -6.57
CA LEU A 28 1.04 -1.11 -5.27
C LEU A 28 1.68 -0.30 -4.14
N ALA A 29 3.01 -0.18 -4.14
CA ALA A 29 3.76 0.62 -3.17
C ALA A 29 3.29 2.09 -3.14
N MET A 30 3.02 2.70 -4.31
CA MET A 30 2.46 4.05 -4.39
C MET A 30 1.09 4.14 -3.72
N ALA A 31 0.18 3.20 -3.99
CA ALA A 31 -1.15 3.19 -3.39
C ALA A 31 -1.10 2.97 -1.88
N ILE A 32 -0.25 2.05 -1.42
CA ILE A 32 -0.01 1.77 -0.01
C ILE A 32 0.55 3.01 0.69
N LYS A 33 1.56 3.68 0.11
CA LYS A 33 2.15 4.85 0.75
C LYS A 33 1.18 6.00 0.88
N LEU A 34 0.34 6.22 -0.13
CA LEU A 34 -0.71 7.25 -0.07
C LEU A 34 -1.80 6.92 0.95
N TYR A 35 -2.13 5.64 1.16
CA TYR A 35 -3.03 5.20 2.22
C TYR A 35 -2.42 5.39 3.61
N GLU A 36 -1.18 4.97 3.80
CA GLU A 36 -0.41 5.10 5.05
C GLU A 36 -0.32 6.58 5.48
N MET A 37 -0.06 7.48 4.52
CA MET A 37 -0.07 8.93 4.75
C MET A 37 -1.47 9.55 4.95
N LYS A 38 -2.52 8.74 5.05
CA LYS A 38 -3.94 9.15 5.16
C LYS A 38 -4.41 10.07 4.02
N ARG A 39 -3.74 10.05 2.87
CA ARG A 39 -4.12 10.85 1.68
C ARG A 39 -5.15 10.17 0.82
N LEU A 40 -5.20 8.84 0.84
CA LEU A 40 -6.22 8.03 0.18
C LEU A 40 -6.89 7.12 1.19
N SER A 41 -8.21 6.95 1.07
CA SER A 41 -8.91 5.86 1.76
C SER A 41 -8.50 4.51 1.16
N SER A 42 -8.73 3.42 1.89
CA SER A 42 -8.49 2.06 1.37
C SER A 42 -9.27 1.77 0.08
N GLY A 43 -10.46 2.37 -0.10
CA GLY A 43 -11.24 2.22 -1.33
C GLY A 43 -10.62 2.95 -2.52
N MET A 44 -10.12 4.18 -2.31
CA MET A 44 -9.44 4.95 -3.35
C MET A 44 -8.10 4.31 -3.72
N ALA A 45 -7.33 3.84 -2.73
CA ALA A 45 -6.07 3.14 -2.97
C ALA A 45 -6.28 1.82 -3.74
N ALA A 46 -7.30 1.03 -3.38
CA ALA A 46 -7.67 -0.17 -4.12
C ALA A 46 -8.06 0.13 -5.58
N SER A 47 -8.82 1.21 -5.80
CA SER A 47 -9.21 1.67 -7.14
C SER A 47 -7.99 2.08 -7.98
N LEU A 48 -7.00 2.73 -7.38
CA LEU A 48 -5.75 3.11 -8.05
C LEU A 48 -5.01 1.89 -8.61
N VAL A 49 -4.92 0.80 -7.84
CA VAL A 49 -4.24 -0.43 -8.28
C VAL A 49 -5.12 -1.36 -9.11
N GLY A 50 -6.45 -1.17 -9.09
CA GLY A 50 -7.41 -1.93 -9.90
C GLY A 50 -7.86 -3.24 -9.25
N MET A 51 -7.96 -3.27 -7.92
CA MET A 51 -8.42 -4.44 -7.16
C MET A 51 -9.55 -4.08 -6.19
N SER A 52 -10.16 -5.09 -5.56
CA SER A 52 -11.17 -4.86 -4.52
C SER A 52 -10.56 -4.28 -3.24
N ARG A 53 -11.36 -3.57 -2.44
CA ARG A 53 -10.93 -3.05 -1.14
C ARG A 53 -10.38 -4.15 -0.22
N VAL A 54 -11.03 -5.33 -0.20
CA VAL A 54 -10.61 -6.45 0.65
C VAL A 54 -9.25 -7.00 0.23
N GLN A 55 -9.01 -7.15 -1.08
CA GLN A 55 -7.69 -7.53 -1.59
C GLN A 55 -6.62 -6.53 -1.19
N PHE A 56 -6.87 -5.23 -1.40
CA PHE A 56 -5.91 -4.18 -1.04
C PHE A 56 -5.56 -4.19 0.45
N LEU A 57 -6.55 -4.35 1.34
CA LEU A 57 -6.29 -4.46 2.78
C LEU A 57 -5.47 -5.70 3.12
N GLY A 58 -5.64 -6.80 2.38
CA GLY A 58 -4.79 -7.99 2.49
C GLY A 58 -3.34 -7.72 2.09
N GLU A 59 -3.09 -6.94 1.04
CA GLU A 59 -1.73 -6.61 0.59
C GLU A 59 -0.92 -5.77 1.61
N LEU A 60 -1.59 -5.02 2.50
CA LEU A 60 -0.91 -4.12 3.44
C LEU A 60 0.13 -4.82 4.32
N HIS A 61 -0.14 -6.07 4.72
CA HIS A 61 0.79 -6.83 5.57
C HIS A 61 2.12 -7.13 4.88
N LEU A 62 2.14 -7.26 3.54
CA LEU A 62 3.36 -7.54 2.77
C LEU A 62 4.31 -6.34 2.79
N TYR A 63 3.78 -5.15 3.08
CA TYR A 63 4.50 -3.89 3.13
C TYR A 63 4.67 -3.37 4.56
N GLY A 64 4.32 -4.17 5.57
CA GLY A 64 4.44 -3.79 6.98
C GLY A 64 3.50 -2.64 7.41
N VAL A 65 2.44 -2.39 6.64
CA VAL A 65 1.46 -1.34 6.98
C VAL A 65 0.31 -1.96 7.77
N PRO A 66 0.02 -1.47 8.99
CA PRO A 66 -1.10 -1.99 9.77
C PRO A 66 -2.44 -1.65 9.09
N VAL A 67 -3.32 -2.64 9.01
CA VAL A 67 -4.69 -2.48 8.48
C VAL A 67 -5.56 -1.64 9.42
N ILE A 68 -5.29 -1.77 10.72
CA ILE A 68 -5.94 -1.03 11.79
C ILE A 68 -4.90 -0.13 12.39
N ASP A 69 -5.08 1.17 12.18
CA ASP A 69 -4.31 2.20 12.86
C ASP A 69 -5.06 2.48 14.17
N LEU A 70 -4.98 1.55 15.13
CA LEU A 70 -5.36 1.86 16.51
C LEU A 70 -4.33 2.88 16.95
N ASP A 71 -4.74 4.15 17.06
CA ASP A 71 -3.86 5.10 17.70
C ASP A 71 -3.63 4.64 19.16
N GLU A 72 -2.50 5.02 19.75
CA GLU A 72 -2.16 4.59 21.12
C GLU A 72 -3.25 5.00 22.15
N THR A 73 -4.07 6.00 21.83
CA THR A 73 -5.18 6.47 22.66
C THR A 73 -6.43 5.58 22.53
N GLU A 74 -6.81 5.12 21.33
CA GLU A 74 -7.89 4.14 21.13
C GLU A 74 -7.55 2.81 21.80
N LEU A 75 -6.28 2.36 21.71
CA LEU A 75 -5.84 1.15 22.39
C LEU A 75 -5.90 1.30 23.92
N ALA A 76 -5.51 2.46 24.46
CA ALA A 76 -5.58 2.74 25.89
C ALA A 76 -7.03 2.83 26.40
N GLU A 77 -7.96 3.36 25.59
CA GLU A 77 -9.39 3.39 25.91
C GLU A 77 -10.00 1.99 25.93
N ASP A 78 -9.62 1.10 25.00
CA ASP A 78 -10.05 -0.31 25.00
C ASP A 78 -9.54 -1.08 26.23
N PHE A 79 -8.31 -0.81 26.69
CA PHE A 79 -7.77 -1.41 27.93
C PHE A 79 -8.46 -0.90 29.20
N ASN A 80 -8.89 0.37 29.24
CA ASN A 80 -9.55 0.96 30.40
C ASN A 80 -11.04 0.58 30.51
N ASN A 81 -11.66 0.13 29.41
CA ASN A 81 -13.06 -0.28 29.35
C ASN A 81 -13.26 -1.81 29.49
N ALA A 82 -12.20 -2.57 29.78
CA ALA A 82 -12.21 -4.01 30.07
C ALA A 82 -12.12 -4.30 31.57
#